data_AF-A0A0F9BHJ4-F1
#
_entry.id   AF-A0A0F9BHJ4-F1
#
_cell.length_a   1.000
_cell.length_b   1.000
_cell.length_c   1.000
_cell.angle_alpha   90.00
_cell.angle_beta   90.00
_cell.angle_gamma   90.00
#
_symmetry.space_group_name_H-M   'P 1'
#
loop_
_entity.id
_entity.type
_entity.pdbx_description
1 polymer ?
#
loop_
_entity_poly.entity_id
_entity_poly.type
_entity_poly.pdbx_seq_one_letter_code
_entity_poly.pdbx_strand_id
1 'polypeptide(L)'
;MSKINDFIKTTPSAKHWENVGAHKHHGIVVPLFALRCENSSGIGEYLDLKKVIDWCKDVGFDVIQLLPLNETGIDPSPYNAISSCALSTLHISLHALDGIKENPSLMQKLKSFDILNTYQRVHYLQLKRLKLD
;
A
#
# COMPACT_ATOMS: atom_id res chain seq x y z
N MET A 1 -16.68 -24.31 -16.26
CA MET A 1 -15.36 -23.64 -16.33
C MET A 1 -14.82 -23.58 -17.77
N SER A 2 -14.90 -24.62 -18.61
CA SER A 2 -14.35 -24.55 -19.98
C SER A 2 -14.92 -23.40 -20.83
N LYS A 3 -16.24 -23.20 -20.84
CA LYS A 3 -16.88 -22.12 -21.62
C LYS A 3 -16.38 -20.70 -21.29
N ILE A 4 -16.01 -20.43 -20.04
CA ILE A 4 -15.49 -19.11 -19.62
C ILE A 4 -14.06 -18.91 -20.11
N ASN A 5 -13.22 -19.95 -20.01
CA ASN A 5 -11.84 -19.90 -20.51
C ASN A 5 -11.83 -19.72 -22.03
N ASP A 6 -12.72 -20.43 -22.73
CA ASP A 6 -12.87 -20.32 -24.18
C ASP A 6 -13.33 -18.91 -24.57
N PHE A 7 -14.26 -18.31 -23.83
CA PHE A 7 -14.69 -16.93 -24.05
C PHE A 7 -13.56 -15.93 -23.78
N ILE A 8 -12.86 -16.02 -22.65
CA ILE A 8 -11.77 -15.09 -22.29
C ILE A 8 -10.69 -15.06 -23.36
N LYS A 9 -10.36 -16.22 -23.95
CA LYS A 9 -9.40 -16.33 -25.06
C LYS A 9 -9.82 -15.55 -26.32
N THR A 10 -11.10 -15.26 -26.51
CA THR A 10 -11.59 -14.42 -27.62
C THR A 10 -11.58 -12.92 -27.32
N THR A 11 -11.30 -12.52 -26.08
CA THR A 11 -11.34 -11.10 -25.67
C THR A 11 -10.00 -10.39 -25.91
N PRO A 12 -10.00 -9.05 -26.07
CA PRO A 12 -8.76 -8.27 -26.13
C PRO A 12 -7.87 -8.41 -24.87
N SER A 13 -8.45 -8.81 -23.74
CA SER A 13 -7.72 -8.99 -22.48
C SER A 13 -7.19 -10.42 -22.28
N ALA A 14 -7.36 -11.34 -23.25
CA ALA A 14 -6.94 -12.74 -23.15
C ALA A 14 -5.52 -12.91 -22.56
N LYS A 15 -4.55 -12.15 -23.08
CA LYS A 15 -3.15 -12.19 -22.63
C LYS A 15 -2.97 -11.80 -21.16
N HIS A 16 -3.79 -10.87 -20.64
CA HIS A 16 -3.72 -10.46 -19.24
C HIS A 16 -4.21 -11.58 -18.30
N TRP A 17 -5.17 -12.39 -18.77
CA TRP A 17 -5.73 -13.50 -18.02
C TRP A 17 -4.87 -14.76 -18.03
N GLU A 18 -3.82 -14.85 -18.85
CA GLU A 18 -2.89 -16.00 -18.85
C GLU A 18 -2.19 -16.16 -17.50
N ASN A 19 -1.78 -15.03 -16.89
CA ASN A 19 -1.08 -15.03 -15.60
C ASN A 19 -2.03 -15.05 -14.40
N VAL A 20 -3.21 -14.43 -14.54
CA VAL A 20 -4.22 -14.37 -13.47
C VAL A 20 -4.96 -15.71 -13.36
N GLY A 21 -5.23 -16.36 -14.50
CA GLY A 21 -6.03 -17.57 -14.59
C GLY A 21 -7.52 -17.27 -14.59
N ALA A 22 -8.29 -18.06 -15.32
CA ALA A 22 -9.74 -17.90 -15.44
C ALA A 22 -10.48 -18.85 -14.48
N HIS A 23 -10.35 -18.57 -13.18
CA HIS A 23 -11.00 -19.33 -12.12
C HIS A 23 -11.62 -18.38 -11.07
N LYS A 24 -12.21 -18.93 -10.02
CA LYS A 24 -12.74 -18.12 -8.93
C LYS A 24 -11.58 -17.63 -8.07
N HIS A 25 -11.47 -16.33 -7.91
CA HIS A 25 -10.49 -15.69 -7.04
C HIS A 25 -11.13 -15.30 -5.71
N HIS A 26 -10.32 -15.35 -4.66
CA HIS A 26 -10.70 -14.91 -3.33
C HIS A 26 -9.67 -13.90 -2.85
N GLY A 27 -10.14 -12.81 -2.25
CA GLY A 27 -9.27 -11.70 -1.93
C GLY A 27 -9.89 -10.74 -0.94
N ILE A 28 -9.14 -9.67 -0.67
CA ILE A 28 -9.54 -8.61 0.25
C ILE A 28 -9.50 -7.25 -0.45
N VAL A 29 -10.34 -6.34 0.04
CA VAL A 29 -10.23 -4.91 -0.24
C VAL A 29 -9.68 -4.25 1.01
N VAL A 30 -8.53 -3.60 0.90
CA VAL A 30 -7.90 -2.92 2.04
C VAL A 30 -7.34 -1.55 1.63
N PRO A 31 -7.72 -0.46 2.31
CA PRO A 31 -7.05 0.82 2.13
C PRO A 31 -5.63 0.76 2.67
N LEU A 32 -4.61 1.06 1.85
CA LEU A 32 -3.21 1.03 2.28
C LEU A 32 -2.99 1.90 3.54
N PHE A 33 -3.55 3.11 3.56
CA PHE A 33 -3.40 4.03 4.70
C PHE A 33 -3.91 3.48 6.04
N ALA A 34 -4.79 2.49 6.00
CA ALA A 34 -5.41 1.90 7.20
C ALA A 34 -4.53 0.81 7.83
N LEU A 35 -3.52 0.30 7.12
CA LEU A 35 -2.60 -0.67 7.70
C LEU A 35 -1.79 -0.03 8.83
N ARG A 36 -1.41 -0.86 9.81
CA ARG A 36 -0.45 -0.53 10.87
C ARG A 36 0.48 -1.72 11.04
N CYS A 37 1.77 -1.47 10.93
CA CYS A 37 2.82 -2.42 11.26
C CYS A 37 3.78 -1.79 12.27
N GLU A 38 4.53 -2.65 12.98
CA GLU A 38 5.53 -2.21 13.96
C GLU A 38 6.54 -1.20 13.40
N ASN A 39 6.90 -1.34 12.11
CA ASN A 39 7.86 -0.47 11.43
C ASN A 39 7.19 0.58 10.51
N SER A 40 5.89 0.85 10.66
CA SER A 40 5.22 1.93 9.92
C SER A 40 5.44 3.28 10.61
N SER A 41 5.32 4.40 9.90
CA SER A 41 5.45 5.74 10.49
C SER A 41 4.10 6.42 10.78
N GLY A 42 3.07 5.70 11.28
CA GLY A 42 1.75 6.26 11.59
C GLY A 42 0.69 6.16 10.49
N ILE A 43 1.05 5.55 9.36
CA ILE A 43 0.19 5.24 8.21
C ILE A 43 0.69 3.93 7.61
N GLY A 44 -0.16 3.15 6.95
CA GLY A 44 0.33 2.00 6.20
C GLY A 44 1.21 2.43 5.03
N GLU A 45 2.31 1.72 4.81
CA GLU A 45 3.37 2.01 3.85
C GLU A 45 3.48 0.91 2.80
N TYR A 46 4.11 1.19 1.65
CA TYR A 46 4.19 0.23 0.55
C TYR A 46 4.80 -1.12 0.95
N LEU A 47 5.75 -1.11 1.88
CA LEU A 47 6.37 -2.35 2.37
C LEU A 47 5.48 -3.15 3.32
N ASP A 48 4.47 -2.53 3.93
CA ASP A 48 3.49 -3.23 4.76
C ASP A 48 2.62 -4.17 3.94
N LEU A 49 2.46 -3.91 2.63
CA LEU A 49 1.78 -4.82 1.70
C LEU A 49 2.46 -6.18 1.63
N LYS A 50 3.77 -6.30 1.90
CA LYS A 50 4.44 -7.61 1.92
C LYS A 50 3.83 -8.52 2.98
N LYS A 51 3.57 -7.99 4.18
CA LYS A 51 2.93 -8.74 5.26
C LYS A 51 1.49 -9.13 4.91
N VAL A 52 0.76 -8.24 4.21
CA VAL A 52 -0.58 -8.55 3.72
C VAL A 52 -0.55 -9.65 2.65
N ILE A 53 0.43 -9.61 1.74
CA ILE A 53 0.64 -10.63 0.70
C ILE A 53 0.95 -11.98 1.34
N ASP A 54 1.87 -12.02 2.31
CA ASP A 54 2.22 -13.24 3.04
C ASP A 54 0.99 -13.82 3.75
N TRP A 55 0.21 -12.97 4.43
CA TRP A 55 -1.03 -13.39 5.08
C TRP A 55 -2.10 -13.88 4.09
N CYS A 56 -2.29 -13.19 2.96
CA CYS A 56 -3.22 -13.60 1.90
C CYS A 56 -2.86 -14.99 1.40
N LYS A 57 -1.57 -15.26 1.17
CA LYS A 57 -1.09 -16.57 0.76
C LYS A 57 -1.44 -17.66 1.78
N ASP A 58 -1.25 -17.38 3.07
CA ASP A 58 -1.54 -18.35 4.15
C ASP A 58 -3.03 -18.73 4.23
N VAL A 59 -3.94 -17.82 3.91
CA VAL A 59 -5.39 -18.07 3.89
C VAL A 59 -5.93 -18.51 2.51
N GLY A 60 -5.06 -18.66 1.51
CA GLY A 60 -5.44 -19.06 0.15
C GLY A 60 -6.09 -17.96 -0.69
N PHE A 61 -5.86 -16.70 -0.36
CA PHE A 61 -6.26 -15.54 -1.16
C PHE A 61 -5.15 -15.16 -2.15
N ASP A 62 -5.57 -14.69 -3.33
CA ASP A 62 -4.69 -14.36 -4.45
C ASP A 62 -4.93 -12.95 -5.03
N VAL A 63 -5.89 -12.21 -4.48
CA VAL A 63 -6.20 -10.83 -4.89
C VAL A 63 -6.18 -9.89 -3.70
N ILE A 64 -5.45 -8.77 -3.86
CA ILE A 64 -5.51 -7.61 -2.96
C ILE A 64 -5.97 -6.42 -3.79
N GLN A 65 -7.13 -5.87 -3.45
CA GLN A 65 -7.60 -4.63 -4.03
C GLN A 65 -7.32 -3.47 -3.07
N LEU A 66 -6.67 -2.43 -3.60
CA LEU A 66 -6.33 -1.22 -2.86
C LEU A 66 -7.25 -0.08 -3.28
N LEU A 67 -7.40 0.91 -2.39
CA LEU A 67 -7.85 2.24 -2.81
C LEU A 67 -6.77 2.93 -3.66
N PRO A 68 -7.10 3.98 -4.43
CA PRO A 68 -6.10 4.68 -5.22
C PRO A 68 -4.90 5.13 -4.38
N LEU A 69 -3.69 4.99 -4.95
CA LEU A 69 -2.41 5.25 -4.27
C LEU A 69 -1.71 6.51 -4.79
N ASN A 70 -2.39 7.24 -5.67
CA ASN A 70 -1.90 8.41 -6.36
C ASN A 70 -1.68 9.57 -5.39
N GLU A 71 -0.79 10.48 -5.75
CA GLU A 71 -0.54 11.69 -4.97
C GLU A 71 -1.77 12.64 -4.98
N THR A 72 -2.15 13.15 -3.81
CA THR A 72 -3.36 13.97 -3.58
C THR A 72 -3.06 15.36 -3.01
N GLY A 73 -1.79 15.72 -2.85
CA GLY A 73 -1.38 16.98 -2.24
C GLY A 73 -1.78 17.06 -0.77
N ILE A 74 -2.58 18.06 -0.40
CA ILE A 74 -2.98 18.29 0.99
C ILE A 74 -4.27 17.53 1.33
N ASP A 75 -5.04 17.12 0.32
CA ASP A 75 -6.32 16.43 0.51
C ASP A 75 -6.09 14.97 0.94
N PRO A 76 -6.70 14.52 2.05
CA PRO A 76 -6.58 13.13 2.49
C PRO A 76 -7.43 12.14 1.66
N SER A 77 -8.33 12.61 0.81
CA SER A 77 -9.17 11.76 -0.04
C SER A 77 -8.35 11.08 -1.14
N PRO A 78 -8.29 9.73 -1.19
CA PRO A 78 -7.53 9.02 -2.21
C PRO A 78 -8.09 9.24 -3.63
N TYR A 79 -9.30 9.78 -3.76
CA TYR A 79 -9.95 10.04 -5.05
C TYR A 79 -9.65 11.43 -5.61
N ASN A 80 -8.95 12.30 -4.87
CA ASN A 80 -8.59 13.64 -5.33
C ASN A 80 -7.13 13.69 -5.81
N ALA A 81 -6.79 12.81 -6.75
CA ALA A 81 -5.43 12.70 -7.26
C ALA A 81 -5.04 13.94 -8.09
N ILE A 82 -3.87 14.52 -7.78
CA ILE A 82 -3.27 15.61 -8.57
C ILE A 82 -2.44 15.08 -9.75
N SER A 83 -2.20 13.77 -9.81
CA SER A 83 -1.52 13.09 -10.91
C SER A 83 -2.01 11.65 -11.05
N SER A 84 -2.28 11.21 -12.28
CA SER A 84 -2.61 9.81 -12.59
C SER A 84 -1.40 8.88 -12.59
N CYS A 85 -0.18 9.42 -12.58
CA CYS A 85 1.06 8.65 -12.69
C CYS A 85 1.90 8.69 -11.41
N ALA A 86 1.82 9.77 -10.62
CA ALA A 86 2.62 9.89 -9.42
C ALA A 86 1.97 9.14 -8.24
N LEU A 87 2.77 8.27 -7.62
CA LEU A 87 2.44 7.62 -6.36
C LEU A 87 2.66 8.57 -5.17
N SER A 88 1.85 8.44 -4.12
CA SER A 88 2.02 9.30 -2.94
C SER A 88 3.26 8.95 -2.12
N THR A 89 4.11 9.95 -1.88
CA THR A 89 5.31 9.79 -1.05
C THR A 89 4.99 9.54 0.43
N LEU A 90 3.75 9.79 0.86
CA LEU A 90 3.30 9.56 2.23
C LEU A 90 3.44 8.08 2.65
N HIS A 91 3.33 7.15 1.69
CA HIS A 91 3.41 5.72 1.90
C HIS A 91 4.83 5.13 1.77
N ILE A 92 5.86 5.97 1.64
CA ILE A 92 7.26 5.52 1.66
C ILE A 92 7.61 5.05 3.08
N SER A 93 8.28 3.89 3.17
CA SER A 93 8.77 3.40 4.45
C SER A 93 10.09 4.03 4.82
N LEU A 94 10.07 4.86 5.86
CA LEU A 94 11.26 5.56 6.31
C LEU A 94 12.28 4.61 6.97
N HIS A 95 11.80 3.53 7.60
CA HIS A 95 12.65 2.50 8.21
C HIS A 95 13.46 1.69 7.19
N ALA A 96 13.10 1.75 5.90
CA ALA A 96 13.77 1.06 4.81
C ALA A 96 14.63 1.97 3.93
N LEU A 97 14.82 3.23 4.33
CA LEU A 97 15.73 4.14 3.62
C LEU A 97 17.18 3.70 3.83
N ASP A 98 17.96 3.72 2.74
CA ASP A 98 19.39 3.44 2.78
C ASP A 98 20.12 4.48 3.64
N GLY A 99 21.12 4.05 4.42
CA GLY A 99 21.91 4.95 5.27
C GLY A 99 21.23 5.34 6.60
N ILE A 100 20.01 4.85 6.88
CA ILE A 100 19.27 5.24 8.08
C ILE A 100 19.99 4.78 9.35
N LYS A 101 20.57 3.58 9.37
CA LYS A 101 21.22 2.98 10.55
C LYS A 101 22.52 3.69 10.90
N GLU A 102 23.16 4.25 9.88
CA GLU A 102 24.41 4.99 9.94
C GLU A 102 24.20 6.45 10.38
N ASN A 103 22.94 6.90 10.49
CA ASN A 103 22.57 8.24 10.89
C ASN A 103 21.76 8.25 12.21
N PRO A 104 22.43 8.42 13.37
CA PRO A 104 21.76 8.38 14.68
C PRO A 104 20.64 9.42 14.85
N SER A 105 20.75 10.60 14.24
CA SER A 105 19.73 11.65 14.36
C SER A 105 18.45 11.27 13.62
N LEU A 106 18.57 10.65 12.43
CA LEU A 106 17.42 10.11 11.70
C LEU A 106 16.77 8.94 12.46
N MET A 107 17.57 8.04 13.04
CA MET A 107 17.04 6.96 13.88
C MET A 107 16.28 7.50 15.10
N GLN A 108 16.77 8.56 15.72
CA GLN A 108 16.06 9.23 16.81
C GLN A 108 14.75 9.88 16.32
N LYS A 109 14.78 10.52 15.14
CA LYS A 109 13.58 11.09 14.52
C LYS A 109 12.54 10.02 14.21
N LEU A 110 12.95 8.84 13.71
CA LEU A 110 12.04 7.72 13.43
C LEU A 110 11.27 7.25 14.66
N LYS A 111 11.93 7.15 15.80
CA LYS A 111 11.26 6.79 17.07
C LYS A 111 10.13 7.75 17.45
N SER A 112 10.19 9.01 17.00
CA SER A 112 9.10 9.96 17.24
C SER A 112 7.83 9.64 16.45
N PHE A 113 7.89 8.78 15.43
CA PHE A 113 6.71 8.34 14.67
C PHE A 113 5.98 7.17 15.36
N ASP A 114 6.60 6.46 16.32
CA ASP A 114 6.00 5.32 17.00
C ASP A 114 4.66 5.67 17.66
N ILE A 115 4.59 6.87 18.26
CA ILE A 115 3.34 7.37 18.87
C ILE A 115 2.22 7.52 17.83
N LEU A 116 2.53 7.85 16.58
CA LEU A 116 1.53 8.03 15.52
C LEU A 116 0.86 6.70 15.13
N ASN A 117 1.55 5.57 15.30
CA ASN A 117 0.96 4.24 15.08
C ASN A 117 -0.13 3.91 16.09
N THR A 118 -0.10 4.53 17.28
CA THR A 118 -1.09 4.29 18.36
C THR A 118 -2.43 4.98 18.09
N TYR A 119 -2.45 5.96 17.19
CA TYR A 119 -3.66 6.73 16.90
C TYR A 119 -4.65 5.95 16.04
N GLN A 120 -5.94 6.05 16.41
CA GLN A 120 -7.03 5.40 15.70
C GLN A 120 -7.22 5.93 14.26
N ARG A 121 -6.85 7.18 14.01
CA ARG A 121 -6.96 7.84 12.70
C ARG A 121 -5.59 8.30 12.21
N VAL A 122 -5.43 8.39 10.91
CA VAL A 122 -4.22 8.95 10.29
C VAL A 122 -4.25 10.47 10.42
N HIS A 123 -3.20 11.05 10.99
CA HIS A 123 -3.01 12.50 11.08
C HIS A 123 -2.26 13.03 9.85
N TYR A 124 -2.94 13.05 8.70
CA TYR A 124 -2.33 13.31 7.37
C TYR A 124 -1.42 14.55 7.31
N LEU A 125 -1.91 15.71 7.75
CA LEU A 125 -1.14 16.97 7.68
C LEU A 125 0.13 16.94 8.54
N GLN A 126 0.01 16.42 9.76
CA GLN A 126 1.14 16.29 10.68
C GLN A 126 2.17 15.32 10.09
N LEU A 127 1.70 14.15 9.64
CA LEU A 127 2.58 13.12 9.11
C LEU A 127 3.31 13.59 7.86
N LYS A 128 2.61 14.26 6.94
CA LYS A 128 3.20 14.77 5.70
C LYS A 128 4.29 15.81 5.97
N ARG A 129 4.09 16.69 6.96
CA ARG A 129 5.14 17.63 7.41
C ARG A 129 6.35 16.88 7.97
N LEU A 130 6.12 15.98 8.93
CA LEU A 130 7.19 15.24 9.59
C LEU A 130 8.03 14.38 8.63
N LYS A 131 7.41 13.79 7.59
CA LYS A 131 8.12 12.99 6.58
C LYS A 131 8.90 13.84 5.56
N LEU A 132 8.56 15.11 5.38
CA LEU A 132 9.23 16.02 4.43
C LEU A 132 10.36 16.83 5.07
N ASP A 133 10.26 17.09 6.37
CA ASP A 133 11.33 17.69 7.18
C ASP A 133 12.55 16.76 7.32
#